data_AF-A0A7X8WBN6-F1
#
_entry.id   AF-A0A7X8WBN6-F1
#
_cell.length_a   1.000
_cell.length_b   1.000
_cell.length_c   1.000
_cell.angle_alpha   90.00
_cell.angle_beta   90.00
_cell.angle_gamma   90.00
#
_symmetry.space_group_name_H-M   'P 1'
#
loop_
_entity.id
_entity.type
_entity.pdbx_description
1 polymer ?
#
loop_
_entity_poly.entity_id
_entity_poly.type
_entity_poly.pdbx_seq_one_letter_code
_entity_poly.pdbx_strand_id
1 'polypeptide(L)' 'KYISLVNLILNKEAVKELVAGSFSIHNIQQELQNLLYNLSYREEMMSDYQNVFRKLGEPGAPEHAAEIMIKLLNTKK' A
#
# COMPACT_ATOMS: atom_id res chain seq x y z
N LYS A 1 -3.42 -12.50 -5.66
CA LYS A 1 -2.60 -11.27 -5.84
C LYS A 1 -3.31 -10.13 -5.14
N TYR A 2 -2.57 -9.26 -4.45
CA TYR A 2 -3.11 -8.09 -3.73
C TYR A 2 -3.56 -6.99 -4.69
N ILE A 3 -4.42 -6.09 -4.22
CA ILE A 3 -4.96 -4.96 -5.00
C ILE A 3 -4.50 -3.62 -4.42
N SER A 4 -4.51 -3.46 -3.10
CA SER A 4 -4.10 -2.22 -2.46
C SER A 4 -2.60 -2.00 -2.62
N LEU A 5 -2.21 -0.73 -2.78
CA LEU A 5 -0.81 -0.35 -2.92
C LEU A 5 0.02 -0.79 -1.70
N VAL A 6 -0.56 -0.70 -0.50
CA VAL A 6 0.09 -1.10 0.76
C VAL A 6 0.46 -2.59 0.72
N ASN A 7 -0.51 -3.45 0.41
CA ASN A 7 -0.28 -4.89 0.35
C ASN A 7 0.64 -5.30 -0.82
N LEU A 8 0.56 -4.60 -1.95
CA LEU A 8 1.45 -4.80 -3.09
C LEU A 8 2.92 -4.49 -2.76
N ILE A 9 3.19 -3.37 -2.07
CA ILE A 9 4.55 -2.95 -1.68
C ILE A 9 5.16 -3.90 -0.64
N LEU A 10 4.35 -4.40 0.29
CA LEU A 10 4.79 -5.31 1.34
C LEU A 10 4.78 -6.78 0.92
N ASN A 11 4.10 -7.12 -0.17
CA ASN A 11 3.84 -8.49 -0.61
C ASN A 11 3.23 -9.36 0.51
N LYS A 12 2.34 -8.77 1.33
CA LYS A 12 1.55 -9.43 2.37
C LYS A 12 0.21 -8.71 2.57
N GLU A 13 -0.76 -9.34 3.24
CA GLU A 13 -2.01 -8.68 3.64
C GLU A 13 -1.77 -7.86 4.91
N ALA A 14 -1.35 -6.61 4.75
CA ALA A 14 -1.20 -5.65 5.85
C ALA A 14 -2.51 -4.90 6.16
N VAL A 15 -3.38 -4.75 5.16
CA VAL A 15 -4.72 -4.17 5.29
C VAL A 15 -5.74 -5.08 4.65
N LYS A 16 -6.93 -5.17 5.26
CA LYS A 16 -8.03 -5.96 4.69
C LYS A 16 -8.54 -5.34 3.40
N GLU A 17 -8.53 -6.13 2.33
CA GLU A 17 -9.06 -5.71 1.03
C GLU A 17 -10.52 -6.18 0.87
N LEU A 18 -11.46 -5.26 1.05
CA LEU A 18 -12.88 -5.50 0.84
C LEU A 18 -13.29 -5.09 -0.58
N VAL A 19 -13.16 -6.03 -1.52
CA VAL A 19 -13.46 -5.84 -2.95
C VAL A 19 -14.45 -6.87 -3.49
N ALA A 20 -15.20 -6.49 -4.53
CA ALA A 20 -16.17 -7.37 -5.21
C ALA A 20 -17.06 -8.11 -4.20
N GLY A 21 -17.11 -9.44 -4.24
CA GLY A 21 -17.95 -10.25 -3.34
C GLY A 21 -17.59 -10.14 -1.86
N SER A 22 -16.40 -9.66 -1.49
CA SER A 22 -16.02 -9.42 -0.09
C SER A 22 -16.51 -8.07 0.44
N PHE A 23 -16.96 -7.16 -0.43
CA PHE A 23 -17.52 -5.86 -0.06
C PHE A 23 -18.97 -6.02 0.43
N SER A 24 -19.13 -6.51 1.66
CA SER A 24 -20.42 -6.72 2.32
C SER A 24 -20.49 -5.95 3.64
N ILE A 25 -21.71 -5.60 4.07
CA ILE A 25 -21.95 -4.91 5.35
C ILE A 25 -21.33 -5.70 6.51
N HIS A 26 -21.51 -7.02 6.52
CA HIS A 26 -20.97 -7.89 7.55
C HIS A 26 -19.43 -7.77 7.63
N ASN A 27 -18.73 -7.88 6.51
CA ASN A 27 -17.27 -7.81 6.49
C ASN A 27 -16.75 -6.41 6.86
N ILE A 28 -17.45 -5.35 6.43
CA ILE A 28 -17.11 -3.98 6.82
C ILE A 28 -17.25 -3.79 8.33
N GLN A 29 -18.33 -4.29 8.93
CA GLN A 29 -18.55 -4.22 10.37
C GLN A 29 -17.49 -4.99 11.15
N GLN A 30 -17.12 -6.19 10.69
CA GLN A 30 -16.05 -6.98 11.31
C GLN A 30 -14.70 -6.28 11.23
N GLU A 31 -14.35 -5.74 10.06
CA GLU A 31 -13.09 -5.00 9.90
C GLU A 31 -13.07 -3.74 10.75
N LEU A 32 -14.17 -2.99 10.81
CA LEU A 32 -14.29 -1.82 11.66
C LEU A 32 -14.15 -2.18 13.15
N GLN A 33 -14.73 -3.29 13.60
CA GLN A 33 -14.56 -3.78 14.98
C GLN A 33 -13.09 -4.11 15.28
N ASN A 34 -12.38 -4.77 14.36
CA ASN A 34 -10.95 -5.03 14.51
C ASN A 34 -10.15 -3.73 14.60
N LEU A 35 -10.42 -2.75 13.73
CA LEU A 35 -9.72 -1.46 13.72
C LEU A 35 -9.94 -0.62 14.98
N LEU A 36 -11.10 -0.76 15.62
CA LEU A 36 -11.49 0.03 16.80
C LEU A 36 -11.12 -0.64 18.12
N TYR A 37 -11.25 -1.96 18.22
CA TYR A 37 -11.17 -2.66 19.50
C TYR A 37 -10.02 -3.67 19.60
N ASN A 38 -9.41 -4.06 18.48
CA ASN A 38 -8.24 -4.93 18.47
C ASN A 38 -6.96 -4.09 18.34
N LEU A 39 -6.39 -3.70 19.48
CA LEU A 39 -5.21 -2.83 19.54
C LEU A 39 -3.99 -3.45 18.86
N SER A 40 -3.73 -4.75 19.07
CA SER A 40 -2.57 -5.42 18.45
C SER A 40 -2.68 -5.47 16.93
N TYR A 41 -3.87 -5.78 16.40
CA TYR A 41 -4.13 -5.72 14.96
C TYR A 41 -3.87 -4.32 14.39
N ARG A 42 -4.36 -3.28 15.08
CA ARG A 42 -4.15 -1.89 14.66
C ARG A 42 -2.68 -1.49 14.72
N GLU A 43 -1.95 -1.89 15.76
CA GLU A 43 -0.52 -1.59 15.90
C GLU A 43 0.32 -2.27 14.82
N GLU A 44 0.01 -3.52 14.47
CA GLU A 44 0.65 -4.23 13.36
C GLU A 44 0.40 -3.49 12.04
N MET A 45 -0.85 -3.12 11.77
CA MET A 45 -1.20 -2.35 10.57
C MET A 45 -0.45 -1.01 10.51
N MET A 46 -0.32 -0.29 11.63
CA MET A 46 0.43 0.97 11.68
C MET A 46 1.93 0.78 11.46
N SER A 47 2.51 -0.30 12.02
CA SER A 47 3.90 -0.68 11.76
C SER A 47 4.14 -0.97 10.28
N ASP A 48 3.19 -1.65 9.63
CA ASP A 48 3.23 -1.91 8.20
C ASP A 48 3.14 -0.63 7.37
N TYR A 49 2.29 0.32 7.73
CA TYR A 49 2.25 1.64 7.10
C TYR A 49 3.60 2.36 7.20
N GLN A 50 4.27 2.30 8.36
CA GLN A 50 5.62 2.87 8.50
C GLN A 50 6.63 2.15 7.60
N ASN A 51 6.53 0.83 7.46
CA ASN A 51 7.39 0.07 6.55
C ASN A 51 7.15 0.46 5.09
N VAL A 52 5.89 0.69 4.69
CA VAL A 52 5.56 1.21 3.36
C VAL A 52 6.16 2.59 3.14
N PHE A 53 6.01 3.49 4.10
CA PHE A 53 6.59 4.84 4.02
C PHE A 53 8.11 4.79 3.82
N ARG A 54 8.83 3.98 4.61
CA ARG A 54 10.28 3.79 4.44
C ARG A 54 10.67 3.21 3.08
N LYS A 55 9.86 2.31 2.52
CA LYS A 55 10.11 1.69 1.21
C LYS A 55 9.86 2.63 0.04
N LEU A 56 8.85 3.50 0.15
CA LEU A 56 8.53 4.48 -0.90
C LEU A 56 9.62 5.54 -1.05
N GLY A 57 10.32 5.84 0.05
CA GLY A 57 11.42 6.80 0.03
C GLY A 57 10.95 8.24 -0.13
N GLU A 58 11.85 9.09 -0.60
CA GLU A 58 11.60 10.52 -0.75
C GLU A 58 10.59 10.82 -1.89
N PRO A 59 9.82 11.92 -1.77
CA PRO A 59 8.97 12.38 -2.86
C PRO A 59 9.80 12.73 -4.12
N GLY A 60 9.12 12.87 -5.26
CA GLY A 60 9.76 13.18 -6.55
C GLY A 60 9.79 12.03 -7.55
N ALA A 61 9.03 10.95 -7.30
CA ALA A 61 8.99 9.80 -8.20
C ALA A 61 8.63 10.17 -9.66
N PRO A 62 7.65 11.06 -9.95
CA PRO A 62 7.36 11.49 -11.32
C PRO A 62 8.53 12.22 -11.99
N GLU A 63 9.18 13.14 -11.28
CA GLU A 63 10.31 13.93 -11.75
C GLU A 63 11.50 13.03 -12.07
N HIS A 64 11.89 12.15 -11.13
CA HIS A 64 12.93 11.16 -11.35
C HIS A 64 12.63 10.26 -12.54
N ALA A 65 11.37 9.82 -12.69
CA ALA A 65 10.95 9.01 -13.83
C ALA A 65 11.11 9.77 -15.16
N ALA A 66 10.69 11.04 -15.21
CA ALA A 66 10.83 11.89 -16.39
C ALA A 66 12.31 12.12 -16.77
N GLU A 67 13.16 12.41 -15.79
CA GLU A 67 14.62 12.54 -15.99
C GLU A 67 15.23 11.26 -16.57
N ILE A 68 14.87 10.09 -16.02
CA ILE A 68 15.32 8.79 -16.51
C ILE A 68 14.85 8.57 -17.96
N MET A 69 13.58 8.87 -18.28
CA MET A 69 13.04 8.74 -19.63
C MET A 69 13.82 9.59 -20.65
N ILE A 70 14.07 10.86 -20.34
CA ILE A 70 14.83 11.78 -21.20
C ILE A 70 16.27 11.28 -21.37
N LYS A 71 16.92 10.85 -20.29
CA LYS A 71 18.28 10.28 -20.34
C LYS A 71 18.35 9.06 -21.25
N LEU A 72 17.42 8.11 -21.10
CA LEU A 72 17.38 6.89 -21.93
C LEU A 72 17.16 7.20 -23.42
N LEU A 73 16.31 8.17 -23.74
CA LEU A 73 16.09 8.61 -25.12
C LEU A 73 17.36 9.24 -25.73
N ASN A 74 18.10 10.03 -24.96
CA ASN A 74 19.31 10.71 -25.42
C ASN A 74 20.57 9.83 -25.48
N THR A 75 20.58 8.67 -24.80
CA THR A 75 21.74 7.76 -24.76
C THR A 75 21.82 6.83 -25.99
N LYS A 76 20.81 6.83 -26.88
CA LYS A 76 20.80 6.03 -28.13
C LYS A 76 21.38 6.75 -29.36
N LYS A 77 22.38 7.62 -29.17
CA LYS A 77 23.17 8.20 -30.28
C LYS A 77 24.59 7.68 -30.28
#